data_AF-A0A259K1H9-F1
#
_entry.id   AF-A0A259K1H9-F1
#
_cell.length_a   1.000
_cell.length_b   1.000
_cell.length_c   1.000
_cell.angle_alpha   90.00
_cell.angle_beta   90.00
_cell.angle_gamma   90.00
#
_symmetry.space_group_name_H-M   'P 1'
#
loop_
_entity.id
_entity.type
_entity.pdbx_description
1 polymer ?
#
loop_
_entity_poly.entity_id
_entity_poly.type
_entity_poly.pdbx_seq_one_letter_code
_entity_poly.pdbx_strand_id
1 'polypeptide(L)'
;MPAFFLALVAAALLSLGARDQVLVGRLALARGGAAGLIPVVLVVTALSSGLMAWGGSLVAALLPPAAKTMLVAFALGAAAFELAWTRKDTVPREPTHSQFALFIVLLARQLGDAARFCVFALAAATASPPLSALGGWLGGVAVLVATLLAPEDLADPARLRPLRLVLAGLCAITALILALGARGLL
;
A
#
# COMPACT_ATOMS: atom_id res chain seq x y z
N MET A 1 -15.21 3.55 12.64
CA MET A 1 -15.82 3.06 11.38
C MET A 1 -15.13 3.62 10.13
N PRO A 2 -15.01 4.94 9.89
CA PRO A 2 -14.43 5.44 8.62
C PRO A 2 -12.95 5.05 8.42
N ALA A 3 -12.17 4.96 9.50
CA ALA A 3 -10.77 4.55 9.46
C ALA A 3 -10.53 3.20 8.76
N PHE A 4 -11.40 2.21 9.04
CA PHE A 4 -11.32 0.89 8.43
C PHE A 4 -11.55 0.97 6.92
N PHE A 5 -12.66 1.57 6.49
CA PHE A 5 -13.01 1.65 5.07
C PHE A 5 -12.02 2.49 4.27
N LEU A 6 -11.58 3.63 4.81
CA LEU A 6 -10.58 4.47 4.14
C LEU A 6 -9.25 3.73 4.00
N ALA A 7 -8.78 3.04 5.03
CA ALA A 7 -7.54 2.28 4.96
C ALA A 7 -7.66 1.07 4.03
N LEU A 8 -8.81 0.40 4.00
CA LEU A 8 -9.09 -0.71 3.09
C LEU A 8 -9.08 -0.27 1.63
N VAL A 9 -9.82 0.80 1.31
CA VAL A 9 -9.88 1.33 -0.05
C VAL A 9 -8.53 1.89 -0.47
N ALA A 10 -7.86 2.66 0.39
CA ALA A 10 -6.53 3.19 0.09
C ALA A 10 -5.51 2.07 -0.12
N ALA A 11 -5.42 1.10 0.78
CA ALA A 11 -4.46 0.00 0.64
C ALA A 11 -4.75 -0.85 -0.59
N ALA A 12 -6.01 -1.13 -0.91
CA ALA A 12 -6.36 -1.86 -2.13
C ALA A 12 -5.99 -1.06 -3.39
N LEU A 13 -6.45 0.18 -3.53
CA LEU A 13 -6.20 0.96 -4.74
C LEU A 13 -4.70 1.28 -4.93
N LEU A 14 -4.00 1.61 -3.86
CA LEU A 14 -2.58 1.99 -3.93
C LEU A 14 -1.64 0.79 -4.08
N SER A 15 -2.09 -0.42 -3.73
CA SER A 15 -1.31 -1.64 -4.00
C SER A 15 -1.41 -2.09 -5.46
N LEU A 16 -2.35 -1.55 -6.27
CA LEU A 16 -2.51 -1.92 -7.68
C LEU A 16 -1.34 -1.42 -8.54
N GLY A 17 -0.59 -2.36 -9.10
CA GLY A 17 0.65 -2.18 -9.83
C GLY A 17 1.82 -1.76 -8.94
N ALA A 18 1.74 -2.00 -7.63
CA ALA A 18 2.82 -1.75 -6.68
C ALA A 18 3.96 -2.78 -6.82
N ARG A 19 5.12 -2.44 -6.27
CA ARG A 19 6.37 -3.22 -6.43
C ARG A 19 6.30 -4.59 -5.75
N ASP A 20 5.55 -4.70 -4.67
CA ASP A 20 5.32 -5.97 -3.96
C ASP A 20 4.31 -6.83 -4.75
N GLN A 21 3.26 -6.24 -5.31
CA GLN A 21 2.33 -6.94 -6.20
C GLN A 21 3.03 -7.54 -7.42
N VAL A 22 3.79 -6.74 -8.17
CA VAL A 22 4.51 -7.20 -9.37
C VAL A 22 5.53 -8.29 -9.01
N LEU A 23 6.23 -8.17 -7.89
CA LEU A 23 7.17 -9.20 -7.42
C LEU A 23 6.46 -10.52 -7.11
N VAL A 24 5.37 -10.47 -6.34
CA VAL A 24 4.60 -11.66 -5.95
C VAL A 24 4.00 -12.35 -7.18
N GLY A 25 3.44 -11.58 -8.12
CA GLY A 25 2.93 -12.13 -9.38
C GLY A 25 4.00 -12.82 -10.22
N ARG A 26 5.16 -12.17 -10.41
CA ARG A 26 6.28 -12.76 -11.16
C ARG A 26 6.86 -14.00 -10.48
N LEU A 27 6.91 -14.03 -9.15
CA LEU A 27 7.34 -15.21 -8.40
C LEU A 27 6.33 -16.36 -8.53
N ALA A 28 5.03 -16.07 -8.56
CA ALA A 28 4.01 -17.09 -8.79
C ALA A 28 4.17 -17.72 -10.17
N LEU A 29 4.40 -16.91 -11.22
CA LEU A 29 4.71 -17.38 -12.57
C LEU A 29 5.99 -18.23 -12.60
N ALA A 30 7.07 -17.73 -12.00
CA ALA A 30 8.36 -18.42 -12.02
C ALA A 30 8.36 -19.74 -11.24
N ARG A 31 7.53 -19.88 -10.19
CA ARG A 31 7.41 -21.10 -9.38
C ARG A 31 6.32 -22.06 -9.88
N GLY A 32 5.53 -21.66 -10.87
CA GLY A 32 4.39 -22.45 -11.37
C GLY A 32 3.26 -22.63 -10.35
N GLY A 33 3.17 -21.79 -9.32
CA GLY A 33 2.16 -21.95 -8.27
C GLY A 33 2.18 -20.89 -7.16
N ALA A 34 1.00 -20.66 -6.58
CA ALA A 34 0.76 -19.61 -5.58
C ALA A 34 0.69 -20.09 -4.11
N ALA A 35 0.46 -21.39 -3.88
CA ALA A 35 0.09 -21.92 -2.55
C ALA A 35 1.12 -21.58 -1.46
N GLY A 36 2.42 -21.68 -1.75
CA GLY A 36 3.48 -21.36 -0.80
C GLY A 36 3.68 -19.87 -0.51
N LEU A 37 3.08 -18.98 -1.30
CA LEU A 37 3.24 -17.52 -1.21
C LEU A 37 2.13 -16.86 -0.38
N ILE A 38 0.92 -17.43 -0.38
CA ILE A 38 -0.24 -16.93 0.37
C ILE A 38 0.07 -16.70 1.86
N PRO A 39 0.61 -17.67 2.64
CA PRO A 39 0.86 -17.45 4.06
C PRO A 39 1.88 -16.32 4.29
N VAL A 40 2.90 -16.21 3.43
CA VAL A 40 3.90 -15.14 3.52
C VAL A 40 3.25 -13.78 3.28
N VAL A 41 2.44 -13.65 2.24
CA VAL A 41 1.69 -12.42 1.93
C VAL A 41 0.77 -12.01 3.07
N LEU A 42 0.03 -12.96 3.66
CA LEU A 42 -0.88 -12.71 4.77
C LEU A 42 -0.13 -12.16 5.99
N VAL A 43 0.95 -12.84 6.41
CA VAL A 43 1.72 -12.47 7.61
C VAL A 43 2.47 -11.17 7.38
N VAL A 44 3.16 -11.00 6.25
CA VAL A 44 3.91 -9.77 5.95
C VAL A 44 2.96 -8.57 5.92
N THR A 45 1.80 -8.70 5.28
CA THR A 45 0.85 -7.59 5.15
C THR A 45 0.18 -7.25 6.48
N ALA A 46 -0.05 -8.24 7.34
CA ALA A 46 -0.54 -8.01 8.71
C ALA A 46 0.51 -7.25 9.53
N LEU A 47 1.77 -7.69 9.49
CA LEU A 47 2.86 -7.07 10.22
C LEU A 47 3.15 -5.66 9.74
N SER A 48 3.26 -5.43 8.42
CA SER A 48 3.54 -4.10 7.87
C SER A 48 2.42 -3.11 8.19
N SER A 49 1.15 -3.51 8.02
CA SER A 49 0.00 -2.66 8.33
C SER A 49 -0.12 -2.39 9.84
N GLY A 50 0.15 -3.39 10.68
CA GLY A 50 0.18 -3.25 12.13
C GLY A 50 1.27 -2.29 12.61
N LEU A 51 2.50 -2.46 12.11
CA LEU A 51 3.64 -1.58 12.44
C LEU A 51 3.37 -0.14 12.02
N MET A 52 2.80 0.07 10.84
CA MET A 52 2.51 1.41 10.32
C MET A 52 1.36 2.09 11.06
N ALA A 53 0.29 1.35 11.38
CA ALA A 53 -0.78 1.88 12.20
C ALA A 53 -0.31 2.21 13.62
N TRP A 54 0.54 1.37 14.20
CA TRP A 54 1.14 1.62 15.51
C TRP A 54 2.05 2.85 15.47
N GLY A 55 2.94 2.97 14.48
CA GLY A 55 3.75 4.17 14.28
C GLY A 55 2.90 5.43 14.11
N GLY A 56 1.80 5.33 13.36
CA GLY A 56 0.85 6.42 13.18
C GLY A 56 0.22 6.86 14.50
N SER A 57 -0.09 5.92 15.39
CA SER A 57 -0.62 6.20 16.73
C SER A 57 0.34 6.98 17.61
N LEU A 58 1.65 6.68 17.53
CA LEU A 58 2.68 7.38 18.29
C LEU A 58 2.80 8.84 17.82
N VAL A 59 2.75 9.06 16.51
CA VAL A 59 2.78 10.41 15.92
C VAL A 59 1.47 11.17 16.14
N ALA A 60 0.33 10.47 16.25
CA ALA A 60 -0.97 11.07 16.52
C ALA A 60 -1.00 11.92 17.81
N ALA A 61 -0.22 11.51 18.83
CA ALA A 61 -0.13 12.21 20.10
C ALA A 61 0.70 13.50 20.02
N LEU A 62 1.56 13.63 19.00
CA LEU A 62 2.49 14.75 18.82
C LEU A 62 1.94 15.84 17.89
N LEU A 63 0.93 15.53 17.09
CA LEU A 63 0.44 16.41 16.03
C LEU A 63 -0.87 17.15 16.40
N PRO A 64 -0.94 18.47 16.16
CA PRO A 64 -2.20 19.19 16.15
C PRO A 64 -3.18 18.68 15.08
N PRO A 65 -4.50 18.93 15.20
CA PRO A 65 -5.51 18.45 14.25
C PRO A 65 -5.23 18.85 12.78
N ALA A 66 -4.82 20.09 12.52
CA ALA A 66 -4.47 20.55 11.18
C ALA A 66 -3.26 19.79 10.60
N ALA A 67 -2.26 19.48 11.44
CA ALA A 67 -1.08 18.74 11.04
C ALA A 67 -1.39 17.26 10.72
N LYS A 68 -2.36 16.65 11.40
CA LYS A 68 -2.87 15.31 11.06
C LYS A 68 -3.51 15.27 9.68
N THR A 69 -4.28 16.30 9.33
CA THR A 69 -4.89 16.41 7.99
C THR A 69 -3.82 16.61 6.92
N MET A 70 -2.83 17.46 7.18
CA MET A 70 -1.66 17.63 6.30
C MET A 70 -0.86 16.34 6.12
N LEU A 71 -0.74 15.51 7.17
CA LEU A 71 -0.05 14.21 7.07
C LEU A 71 -0.77 13.27 6.09
N VAL A 72 -2.10 13.23 6.11
CA VAL A 72 -2.89 12.47 5.12
C VAL A 72 -2.69 13.04 3.72
N ALA A 73 -2.67 14.37 3.57
CA ALA A 73 -2.38 15.01 2.29
C ALA A 73 -0.99 14.64 1.76
N PHE A 74 0.04 14.61 2.61
CA PHE A 74 1.38 14.17 2.22
C PHE A 74 1.42 12.69 1.84
N ALA A 75 0.70 11.83 2.55
CA ALA A 75 0.61 10.41 2.21
C ALA A 75 -0.03 10.20 0.83
N LEU A 76 -1.13 10.90 0.54
CA LEU A 76 -1.78 10.86 -0.76
C LEU A 76 -0.93 11.49 -1.87
N GLY A 77 -0.18 12.56 -1.57
CA GLY A 77 0.76 13.16 -2.53
C GLY A 77 1.91 12.23 -2.87
N ALA A 78 2.49 11.55 -1.88
CA ALA A 78 3.49 10.51 -2.08
C ALA A 78 2.93 9.33 -2.89
N ALA A 79 1.69 8.93 -2.60
CA ALA A 79 0.99 7.90 -3.36
C ALA A 79 0.77 8.29 -4.83
N ALA A 80 0.35 9.53 -5.09
CA ALA A 80 0.19 10.03 -6.44
C ALA A 80 1.52 10.01 -7.22
N PHE A 81 2.62 10.42 -6.56
CA PHE A 81 3.94 10.37 -7.16
C PHE A 81 4.38 8.93 -7.46
N GLU A 82 4.23 8.00 -6.52
CA GLU A 82 4.59 6.60 -6.72
C GLU A 82 3.74 5.93 -7.82
N LEU A 83 2.45 6.26 -7.91
CA LEU A 83 1.55 5.76 -8.94
C LEU A 83 1.90 6.29 -10.34
N ALA A 84 2.24 7.58 -10.45
CA ALA A 84 2.67 8.18 -11.72
C ALA A 84 4.05 7.70 -12.18
N TRP A 85 4.91 7.30 -11.23
CA TRP A 85 6.28 6.91 -11.53
C TRP A 85 6.35 5.55 -12.25
N THR A 86 6.90 5.57 -13.46
CA THR A 86 7.09 4.34 -14.25
C THR A 86 8.45 3.71 -13.92
N ARG A 87 8.44 2.56 -13.23
CA ARG A 87 9.65 1.75 -12.97
C ARG A 87 9.73 0.58 -13.92
N LYS A 88 10.94 0.35 -14.44
CA LYS A 88 11.31 -0.91 -15.10
C LYS A 88 11.76 -1.87 -14.01
N ASP A 89 10.84 -2.61 -13.43
CA ASP A 89 11.21 -3.67 -12.49
C ASP A 89 11.80 -4.85 -13.27
N THR A 90 12.99 -5.30 -12.88
CA THR A 90 13.67 -6.46 -13.49
C THR A 90 12.99 -7.76 -13.06
N VAL A 91 12.82 -8.71 -13.98
CA VAL A 91 12.34 -10.06 -13.65
C VAL A 91 13.39 -10.75 -12.76
N PRO A 92 13.01 -11.38 -11.64
CA PRO A 92 13.95 -12.15 -10.82
C PRO A 92 14.61 -13.24 -11.68
N ARG A 93 15.95 -13.22 -11.78
CA ARG A 93 16.71 -14.21 -12.57
C ARG A 93 16.74 -15.59 -11.90
N GLU A 94 16.71 -15.62 -10.58
CA GLU A 94 16.62 -16.84 -9.77
C GLU A 94 15.44 -16.72 -8.82
N PRO A 95 14.35 -17.49 -9.04
CA PRO A 95 13.19 -17.45 -8.15
C PRO A 95 13.58 -17.97 -6.77
N THR A 96 13.51 -17.09 -5.77
CA THR A 96 13.87 -17.46 -4.39
C THR A 96 12.94 -18.54 -3.87
N HIS A 97 13.48 -19.72 -3.54
CA HIS A 97 12.70 -20.80 -2.93
C HIS A 97 12.48 -20.62 -1.42
N SER A 98 13.37 -19.88 -0.75
CA SER A 98 13.30 -19.56 0.69
C SER A 98 12.14 -18.63 1.04
N GLN A 99 11.20 -19.11 1.85
CA GLN A 99 10.07 -18.33 2.34
C GLN A 99 10.50 -17.21 3.30
N PHE A 100 11.57 -17.44 4.08
CA PHE A 100 12.08 -16.44 5.03
C PHE A 100 12.74 -15.25 4.31
N ALA A 101 13.50 -15.52 3.25
CA ALA A 101 14.07 -14.44 2.43
C ALA A 101 12.97 -13.63 1.74
N LEU A 102 11.95 -14.30 1.20
CA LEU A 102 10.77 -13.63 0.63
C LEU A 102 10.05 -12.77 1.66
N PHE A 103 9.85 -13.29 2.87
CA PHE A 103 9.23 -12.57 3.99
C PHE A 103 9.96 -11.24 4.27
N ILE A 104 11.29 -11.28 4.44
CA ILE A 104 12.09 -10.08 4.72
C ILE A 104 11.99 -9.07 3.57
N VAL A 105 12.13 -9.54 2.33
CA VAL A 105 12.11 -8.66 1.15
C VAL A 105 10.75 -8.00 0.97
N LEU A 106 9.66 -8.76 1.12
CA LEU A 106 8.30 -8.20 1.03
C LEU A 106 8.03 -7.23 2.17
N LEU A 107 8.45 -7.55 3.40
CA LEU A 107 8.26 -6.67 4.55
C LEU A 107 8.99 -5.34 4.33
N ALA A 108 10.25 -5.37 3.91
CA ALA A 108 11.02 -4.16 3.61
C ALA A 108 10.38 -3.31 2.50
N ARG A 109 9.85 -3.96 1.45
CA ARG A 109 9.15 -3.25 0.36
C ARG A 109 7.84 -2.62 0.83
N GLN A 110 7.04 -3.35 1.59
CA GLN A 110 5.75 -2.85 2.08
C GLN A 110 5.94 -1.70 3.08
N LEU A 111 6.94 -1.76 3.96
CA LEU A 111 7.17 -0.67 4.92
C LEU A 111 7.53 0.67 4.24
N GLY A 112 8.08 0.64 3.02
CA GLY A 112 8.48 1.83 2.27
C GLY A 112 7.51 2.22 1.15
N ASP A 113 6.34 1.60 1.04
CA ASP A 113 5.38 1.91 -0.01
C ASP A 113 4.37 2.99 0.42
N ALA A 114 3.72 3.61 -0.58
CA ALA A 114 2.72 4.62 -0.33
C ALA A 114 1.44 4.10 0.33
N ALA A 115 1.07 2.84 0.10
CA ALA A 115 -0.13 2.24 0.69
C ALA A 115 -0.02 2.17 2.22
N ARG A 116 1.12 1.72 2.72
CA ARG A 116 1.45 1.59 4.15
C ARG A 116 1.67 2.95 4.77
N PHE A 117 2.22 3.90 4.03
CA PHE A 117 2.28 5.29 4.48
C PHE A 117 0.88 5.92 4.63
N CYS A 118 -0.08 5.57 3.75
CA CYS A 118 -1.47 5.98 3.92
C CYS A 118 -2.12 5.33 5.15
N VAL A 119 -1.86 4.05 5.42
CA VAL A 119 -2.32 3.38 6.66
C VAL A 119 -1.78 4.10 7.90
N PHE A 120 -0.49 4.45 7.90
CA PHE A 120 0.14 5.24 8.96
C PHE A 120 -0.55 6.59 9.16
N ALA A 121 -0.76 7.36 8.08
CA ALA A 121 -1.38 8.67 8.14
C ALA A 121 -2.85 8.61 8.61
N LEU A 122 -3.61 7.61 8.14
CA LEU A 122 -5.00 7.39 8.55
C LEU A 122 -5.10 6.96 10.02
N ALA A 123 -4.19 6.11 10.51
CA ALA A 123 -4.11 5.77 11.92
C ALA A 123 -3.86 7.00 12.79
N ALA A 124 -2.96 7.90 12.34
CA ALA A 124 -2.67 9.14 13.02
C ALA A 124 -3.85 10.13 13.02
N ALA A 125 -4.54 10.25 11.89
CA ALA A 125 -5.64 11.20 11.71
C ALA A 125 -6.95 10.77 12.38
N THR A 126 -7.25 9.48 12.38
CA THR A 126 -8.54 8.95 12.87
C THR A 126 -8.52 8.48 14.31
N ALA A 127 -7.35 8.47 14.95
CA ALA A 127 -7.14 7.95 16.30
C ALA A 127 -7.66 6.51 16.51
N SER A 128 -7.73 5.71 15.43
CA SER A 128 -8.14 4.31 15.48
C SER A 128 -7.12 3.40 14.79
N PRO A 129 -5.98 3.13 15.44
CA PRO A 129 -4.92 2.30 14.88
C PRO A 129 -5.37 0.88 14.53
N PRO A 130 -6.13 0.14 15.37
CA PRO A 130 -6.56 -1.22 15.04
C PRO A 130 -7.42 -1.29 13.78
N LEU A 131 -8.34 -0.33 13.60
CA LEU A 131 -9.20 -0.29 12.41
C LEU A 131 -8.41 0.05 11.15
N SER A 132 -7.46 0.98 11.25
CA SER A 132 -6.59 1.35 10.13
C SER A 132 -5.68 0.18 9.73
N ALA A 133 -5.12 -0.54 10.71
CA ALA A 133 -4.32 -1.74 10.48
C ALA A 133 -5.13 -2.84 9.79
N LEU A 134 -6.35 -3.13 10.27
CA LEU A 134 -7.23 -4.14 9.69
C LEU A 134 -7.63 -3.78 8.26
N GLY A 135 -8.00 -2.53 8.01
CA GLY A 135 -8.31 -2.05 6.66
C GLY A 135 -7.11 -2.19 5.73
N GLY A 136 -5.94 -1.70 6.17
CA GLY A 136 -4.69 -1.80 5.42
C GLY A 136 -4.30 -3.24 5.11
N TRP A 137 -4.46 -4.14 6.09
CA TRP A 137 -4.19 -5.55 5.94
C TRP A 137 -5.10 -6.20 4.90
N LEU A 138 -6.42 -6.06 5.04
CA LEU A 138 -7.38 -6.67 4.13
C LEU A 138 -7.28 -6.10 2.71
N GLY A 139 -7.10 -4.79 2.56
CA GLY A 139 -6.93 -4.15 1.27
C GLY A 139 -5.67 -4.61 0.54
N GLY A 140 -4.54 -4.66 1.24
CA GLY A 140 -3.28 -5.15 0.68
C GLY A 140 -3.32 -6.64 0.34
N VAL A 141 -3.87 -7.47 1.24
CA VAL A 141 -4.04 -8.91 1.00
C VAL A 141 -4.94 -9.17 -0.20
N ALA A 142 -6.06 -8.44 -0.34
CA ALA A 142 -6.98 -8.63 -1.45
C ALA A 142 -6.28 -8.49 -2.81
N VAL A 143 -5.42 -7.47 -2.96
CA VAL A 143 -4.67 -7.25 -4.21
C VAL A 143 -3.60 -8.30 -4.43
N LEU A 144 -2.83 -8.63 -3.39
CA LEU A 144 -1.74 -9.61 -3.51
C LEU A 144 -2.27 -11.01 -3.78
N VAL A 145 -3.37 -11.41 -3.11
CA VAL A 145 -4.04 -12.69 -3.37
C VAL A 145 -4.69 -12.71 -4.74
N ALA A 146 -5.38 -11.64 -5.16
CA ALA A 146 -5.92 -11.56 -6.53
C ALA A 146 -4.82 -11.73 -7.58
N THR A 147 -3.65 -11.14 -7.35
CA THR A 147 -2.47 -11.29 -8.22
C THR A 147 -1.93 -12.71 -8.24
N LEU A 148 -1.96 -13.41 -7.09
CA LEU A 148 -1.57 -14.81 -7.02
C LEU A 148 -2.54 -15.74 -7.75
N LEU A 149 -3.82 -15.36 -7.85
CA LEU A 149 -4.84 -16.13 -8.57
C LEU A 149 -4.83 -15.87 -10.09
N ALA A 150 -4.49 -14.64 -10.51
CA ALA A 150 -4.41 -14.23 -11.91
C ALA A 150 -3.08 -13.52 -12.22
N PRO A 151 -1.94 -14.22 -12.09
CA PRO A 151 -0.63 -13.57 -12.22
C PRO A 151 -0.32 -13.11 -13.65
N GLU A 152 -0.85 -13.79 -14.68
CA GLU A 152 -0.66 -13.39 -16.08
C GLU A 152 -1.27 -12.01 -16.40
N ASP A 153 -2.38 -11.67 -15.75
CA ASP A 153 -3.08 -10.39 -15.97
C ASP A 153 -2.57 -9.28 -15.07
N LEU A 154 -2.21 -9.62 -13.82
CA LEU A 154 -1.93 -8.65 -12.76
C LEU A 154 -0.44 -8.45 -12.46
N ALA A 155 0.45 -9.31 -12.95
CA ALA A 155 1.89 -9.15 -12.79
C ALA A 155 2.52 -8.20 -13.83
N ASP A 156 1.79 -7.83 -14.89
CA ASP A 156 2.26 -6.90 -15.90
C ASP A 156 1.92 -5.44 -15.53
N PRO A 157 2.92 -4.62 -15.13
CA PRO A 157 2.69 -3.23 -14.78
C PRO A 157 2.21 -2.37 -15.96
N ALA A 158 2.41 -2.80 -17.21
CA ALA A 158 1.94 -2.05 -18.38
C ALA A 158 0.41 -2.07 -18.48
N ARG A 159 -0.24 -3.20 -18.17
CA ARG A 159 -1.71 -3.34 -18.18
C ARG A 159 -2.39 -2.46 -17.14
N LEU A 160 -1.76 -2.31 -15.98
CA LEU A 160 -2.27 -1.50 -14.88
C LEU A 160 -1.93 -0.01 -15.00
N ARG A 161 -1.08 0.37 -15.97
CA ARG A 161 -0.63 1.76 -16.15
C ARG A 161 -1.75 2.79 -16.30
N PRO A 162 -2.79 2.61 -17.15
CA PRO A 162 -3.86 3.60 -17.25
C PRO A 162 -4.59 3.78 -15.92
N LEU A 163 -4.91 2.68 -15.24
CA LEU A 163 -5.54 2.72 -13.92
C LEU A 163 -4.66 3.44 -12.89
N ARG A 164 -3.35 3.17 -12.87
CA ARG A 164 -2.39 3.85 -11.99
C ARG A 164 -2.36 5.35 -12.22
N LEU A 165 -2.40 5.82 -13.47
CA LEU A 165 -2.41 7.25 -13.78
C LEU A 165 -3.72 7.93 -13.35
N VAL A 166 -4.86 7.25 -13.51
CA VAL A 166 -6.15 7.74 -13.00
C VAL A 166 -6.11 7.85 -11.47
N LEU A 167 -5.65 6.80 -10.79
CA LEU A 167 -5.49 6.81 -9.34
C LEU A 167 -4.49 7.88 -8.88
N ALA A 168 -3.40 8.09 -9.60
CA ALA A 168 -2.44 9.16 -9.31
C ALA A 168 -3.11 10.53 -9.36
N GLY A 169 -3.90 10.80 -10.40
CA GLY A 169 -4.67 12.04 -10.51
C GLY A 169 -5.66 12.23 -9.37
N LEU A 170 -6.43 11.19 -9.04
CA LEU A 170 -7.39 11.23 -7.92
C LEU A 170 -6.70 11.47 -6.57
N CYS A 171 -5.59 10.79 -6.30
CA CYS A 171 -4.80 11.00 -5.09
C CYS A 171 -4.20 12.41 -5.04
N ALA A 172 -3.70 12.94 -6.16
CA ALA A 172 -3.15 14.29 -6.23
C ALA A 172 -4.22 15.36 -5.96
N ILE A 173 -5.39 15.24 -6.58
CA ILE A 173 -6.53 16.17 -6.36
C ILE A 173 -6.96 16.10 -4.89
N THR A 174 -7.12 14.90 -4.35
CA THR A 174 -7.54 14.71 -2.94
C THR A 174 -6.50 15.28 -1.98
N ALA A 175 -5.21 15.07 -2.24
CA ALA A 175 -4.13 15.64 -1.46
C ALA A 175 -4.16 17.17 -1.46
N LEU A 176 -4.39 17.79 -2.62
CA LEU A 176 -4.50 19.25 -2.76
C LEU A 176 -5.70 19.80 -1.98
N ILE A 177 -6.88 19.18 -2.10
CA ILE A 177 -8.08 19.60 -1.36
C ILE A 177 -7.83 19.54 0.14
N LEU A 178 -7.28 18.43 0.64
CA LEU A 178 -6.96 18.27 2.07
C LEU A 178 -5.90 19.27 2.55
N ALA A 179 -4.87 19.54 1.75
CA ALA A 179 -3.81 20.48 2.11
C ALA A 179 -4.30 21.93 2.14
N LEU A 180 -5.17 22.33 1.20
CA LEU A 180 -5.77 23.65 1.16
C LEU A 180 -6.77 23.84 2.31
N GLY A 181 -7.64 22.86 2.55
CA GLY A 181 -8.61 22.89 3.65
C GLY A 181 -7.93 22.91 5.03
N ALA A 182 -6.85 22.15 5.22
CA ALA A 182 -6.08 22.18 6.47
C ALA A 182 -5.42 23.55 6.75
N ARG A 183 -5.25 24.39 5.73
CA ARG A 183 -4.71 25.76 5.81
C ARG A 183 -5.79 26.84 5.82
N GLY A 184 -7.07 26.47 5.72
CA GLY A 184 -8.19 27.42 5.66
C GLY A 184 -8.26 28.21 4.36
N LEU A 185 -7.71 27.67 3.27
CA LEU A 185 -7.76 28.28 1.93
C LEU A 185 -9.01 27.85 1.13
N LEU A 186 -9.74 26.87 1.65
CA LEU A 186 -11.04 26.35 1.21
C LEU A 186 -11.89 26.14 2.47
#